data_AF-A0A0P9DA52-F1
#
_entry.id   AF-A0A0P9DA52-F1
#
_cell.length_a   1.000
_cell.length_b   1.000
_cell.length_c   1.000
_cell.angle_alpha   90.00
_cell.angle_beta   90.00
_cell.angle_gamma   90.00
#
_symmetry.space_group_name_H-M   'P 1'
#
loop_
_entity.id
_entity.type
_entity.pdbx_description
1 polymer ?
#
loop_
_entity_poly.entity_id
_entity_poly.type
_entity_poly.pdbx_seq_one_letter_code
_entity_poly.pdbx_strand_id
1 'polypeptide(L)'
;MSGEQFANYVEQRLSIYDDIEVLDREGFELRLRASGADVAADLGTFYAAYMRDPGQLDVVFETFVRSVLGIQPDRSTSTYSDLSERIYPM
;
A
#
# COMPACT_ATOMS: atom_id res chain seq x y z
N MET A 1 -14.28 16.00 -1.65
CA MET A 1 -13.90 15.36 -2.93
C MET A 1 -14.74 14.10 -3.12
N SER A 2 -15.05 13.71 -4.35
CA SER A 2 -15.68 12.40 -4.65
C SER A 2 -14.67 11.26 -4.50
N GLY A 3 -15.13 10.01 -4.30
CA GLY A 3 -14.26 8.83 -4.19
C GLY A 3 -13.29 8.68 -5.36
N GLU A 4 -13.74 8.92 -6.59
CA GLU A 4 -12.91 8.90 -7.79
C GLU A 4 -11.86 10.03 -7.81
N GLN A 5 -12.18 11.20 -7.25
CA GLN A 5 -11.23 12.31 -7.14
C GLN A 5 -10.14 12.00 -6.11
N PHE A 6 -10.52 11.34 -5.00
CA PHE A 6 -9.56 10.86 -4.01
C PHE A 6 -8.63 9.80 -4.60
N ALA A 7 -9.17 8.82 -5.33
CA ALA A 7 -8.36 7.80 -6.00
C ALA A 7 -7.38 8.41 -7.02
N ASN A 8 -7.85 9.31 -7.89
CA ASN A 8 -6.98 10.01 -8.84
C ASN A 8 -5.90 10.85 -8.14
N TYR A 9 -6.22 11.51 -7.01
CA TYR A 9 -5.25 12.25 -6.22
C TYR A 9 -4.16 11.33 -5.64
N VAL A 10 -4.56 10.17 -5.12
CA VAL A 10 -3.64 9.15 -4.60
C VAL A 10 -2.74 8.62 -5.71
N GLU A 11 -3.30 8.23 -6.86
CA GLU A 11 -2.52 7.78 -8.02
C GLU A 11 -1.49 8.81 -8.48
N GLN A 12 -1.91 10.08 -8.64
CA GLN A 12 -1.02 11.15 -9.09
C GLN A 12 0.12 11.41 -8.10
N ARG A 13 -0.15 11.32 -6.80
CA ARG A 13 0.88 11.43 -5.75
C ARG A 13 1.79 10.19 -5.74
N LEU A 14 1.26 9.00 -6.00
CA LEU A 14 2.05 7.77 -6.06
C LEU A 14 3.01 7.78 -7.25
N SER A 15 2.65 8.37 -8.39
CA SER A 15 3.57 8.57 -9.52
C SER A 15 4.84 9.38 -9.19
N ILE A 16 4.88 10.07 -8.04
CA ILE A 16 6.07 10.80 -7.57
C ILE A 16 7.09 9.83 -6.94
N TYR A 17 6.65 8.65 -6.50
CA TYR A 17 7.49 7.63 -5.91
C TYR A 17 7.94 6.63 -6.97
N ASP A 18 9.22 6.66 -7.34
CA ASP A 18 9.82 5.70 -8.29
C ASP A 18 9.69 4.23 -7.82
N ASP A 19 9.61 4.02 -6.50
CA ASP A 19 9.45 2.71 -5.88
C ASP A 19 8.01 2.15 -5.96
N ILE A 20 7.02 2.95 -6.37
CA ILE A 20 5.61 2.53 -6.37
C ILE A 20 5.03 2.64 -7.78
N GLU A 21 4.73 1.50 -8.38
CA GLU A 21 4.08 1.41 -9.69
C GLU A 21 2.60 1.03 -9.50
N VAL A 22 1.67 1.83 -10.02
CA VAL A 22 0.24 1.47 -9.99
C VAL A 22 -0.04 0.50 -11.14
N LEU A 23 -0.44 -0.73 -10.82
CA LEU A 23 -0.67 -1.80 -11.79
C LEU A 23 -2.10 -1.78 -12.33
N ASP A 24 -3.08 -1.67 -11.44
CA ASP A 24 -4.48 -1.75 -11.79
C ASP A 24 -5.34 -1.08 -10.73
N ARG A 25 -6.53 -0.61 -11.12
CA ARG A 25 -7.48 0.02 -10.21
C ARG A 25 -8.89 -0.47 -10.49
N GLU A 26 -9.46 -1.17 -9.52
CA GLU A 26 -10.84 -1.65 -9.58
C GLU A 26 -11.68 -0.94 -8.50
N GLY A 27 -12.28 0.20 -8.89
CA GLY A 27 -13.10 1.00 -7.99
C GLY A 27 -12.30 1.60 -6.82
N PHE A 28 -12.46 0.99 -5.64
CA PHE A 28 -11.71 1.37 -4.43
C PHE A 28 -10.52 0.44 -4.15
N GLU A 29 -10.34 -0.63 -4.91
CA GLU A 29 -9.19 -1.50 -4.77
C GLU A 29 -8.07 -1.02 -5.71
N LEU A 30 -6.92 -0.66 -5.15
CA LEU A 30 -5.75 -0.22 -5.89
C LEU A 30 -4.70 -1.34 -5.84
N ARG A 31 -4.37 -1.92 -6.99
CA ARG A 31 -3.23 -2.84 -7.14
C ARG A 31 -2.01 -2.04 -7.52
N LEU A 32 -0.98 -2.18 -6.71
CA LEU A 32 0.24 -1.42 -6.83
C LEU A 32 1.43 -2.31 -6.52
N ARG A 33 2.54 -2.06 -7.20
CA ARG A 33 3.80 -2.76 -7.01
C ARG A 33 4.74 -1.82 -6.29
N ALA A 34 5.05 -2.15 -5.04
CA ALA A 34 5.99 -1.41 -4.21
C ALA A 34 7.31 -2.20 -4.12
N SER A 35 8.41 -1.62 -4.57
CA SER A 35 9.77 -2.21 -4.58
C SER A 35 9.79 -3.68 -5.07
N GLY A 36 9.02 -3.99 -6.12
CA GLY A 36 8.95 -5.32 -6.73
C GLY A 36 8.03 -6.34 -6.04
N ALA A 37 7.22 -5.92 -5.06
CA ALA A 37 6.16 -6.72 -4.46
C ALA A 37 4.78 -6.20 -4.87
N ASP A 38 3.90 -7.11 -5.31
CA ASP A 38 2.51 -6.79 -5.63
C ASP A 38 1.69 -6.64 -4.34
N VAL A 39 1.12 -5.46 -4.14
CA VAL A 39 0.31 -5.09 -2.98
C VAL A 39 -1.08 -4.68 -3.48
N ALA A 40 -2.12 -5.20 -2.84
CA ALA A 40 -3.49 -4.73 -3.03
C ALA A 40 -3.84 -3.83 -1.83
N ALA A 41 -4.23 -2.59 -2.10
CA ALA A 41 -4.61 -1.63 -1.09
C ALA A 41 -6.07 -1.20 -1.30
N ASP A 42 -6.89 -1.36 -0.26
CA ASP A 42 -8.27 -0.85 -0.25
C ASP A 42 -8.28 0.64 0.09
N LEU A 43 -8.58 1.48 -0.90
CA LEU A 43 -8.79 2.92 -0.73
C LEU A 43 -10.11 3.24 -0.02
N GLY A 44 -11.04 2.28 0.11
CA GLY A 44 -12.33 2.49 0.77
C GLY A 44 -12.17 2.90 2.23
N THR A 45 -11.29 2.23 2.95
CA THR A 45 -10.97 2.53 4.35
C THR A 45 -10.32 3.91 4.52
N PHE A 46 -9.41 4.29 3.62
CA PHE A 46 -8.76 5.61 3.63
C PHE A 46 -9.72 6.73 3.21
N TYR A 47 -10.61 6.46 2.26
CA TYR A 47 -11.64 7.40 1.83
C TYR A 47 -12.67 7.64 2.94
N ALA A 48 -13.05 6.61 3.70
CA ALA A 48 -13.89 6.76 4.88
C ALA A 48 -13.21 7.60 5.97
N ALA A 49 -11.90 7.41 6.19
CA ALA A 49 -11.12 8.23 7.11
C ALA A 49 -11.04 9.70 6.66
N TYR A 50 -10.86 9.94 5.36
CA TYR A 50 -10.92 11.29 4.77
C TYR A 50 -12.32 11.93 4.93
N MET A 51 -13.40 11.17 4.71
CA MET A 51 -14.76 11.70 4.89
C MET A 51 -15.04 12.10 6.34
N ARG A 52 -14.43 11.40 7.31
CA ARG A 52 -14.56 11.72 8.72
C ARG A 52 -13.82 13.01 9.09
N ASP A 53 -12.60 13.19 8.57
CA ASP A 53 -11.75 14.35 8.85
C ASP A 53 -11.02 14.83 7.58
N PRO A 54 -11.67 15.69 6.76
CA PRO A 54 -11.12 16.10 5.47
C PRO A 54 -9.87 16.98 5.57
N GLY A 55 -9.61 17.57 6.74
CA GLY A 55 -8.39 18.34 7.02
C GLY A 55 -7.14 17.48 7.22
N GLN A 56 -7.28 16.16 7.36
CA GLN A 56 -6.17 15.23 7.58
C GLN A 56 -5.77 14.46 6.31
N LEU A 57 -6.11 14.96 5.13
CA LEU A 57 -5.85 14.29 3.85
C LEU A 57 -4.36 13.93 3.67
N ASP A 58 -3.44 14.83 4.03
CA ASP A 58 -2.00 14.52 3.98
C ASP A 58 -1.59 13.40 4.96
N VAL A 59 -2.19 13.35 6.15
CA VAL A 59 -1.90 12.29 7.14
C VAL A 59 -2.46 10.94 6.68
N VAL A 60 -3.67 10.93 6.11
CA VAL A 60 -4.29 9.74 5.52
C VAL A 60 -3.43 9.22 4.36
N PHE A 61 -2.94 10.12 3.51
CA PHE A 61 -2.04 9.77 2.41
C PHE A 61 -0.69 9.25 2.91
N GLU A 62 -0.05 9.91 3.88
CA GLU A 62 1.21 9.45 4.46
C GLU A 62 1.05 8.07 5.10
N THR A 63 -0.07 7.83 5.79
CA THR A 63 -0.41 6.53 6.38
C THR A 63 -0.59 5.47 5.30
N PHE A 64 -1.25 5.82 4.19
CA PHE A 64 -1.38 4.94 3.04
C PHE A 64 -0.01 4.55 2.46
N VAL A 65 0.86 5.54 2.18
CA VAL A 65 2.20 5.29 1.64
C VAL A 65 3.04 4.46 2.60
N ARG A 66 3.00 4.78 3.91
CA ARG A 66 3.67 3.96 4.95
C ARG A 66 3.11 2.55 5.02
N SER A 67 1.81 2.35 4.83
CA SER A 67 1.24 1.01 4.80
C SER A 67 1.71 0.25 3.56
N VAL A 68 1.71 0.88 2.39
CA VAL A 68 2.18 0.30 1.14
C VAL A 68 3.67 -0.09 1.22
N LEU A 69 4.52 0.83 1.70
CA LEU A 69 5.95 0.60 1.85
C LEU A 69 6.29 -0.27 3.07
N GLY A 70 5.45 -0.27 4.11
CA GLY A 70 5.61 -1.04 5.34
C GLY A 70 5.11 -2.48 5.22
N ILE A 71 4.19 -2.76 4.29
CA ILE A 71 3.88 -4.11 3.80
C ILE A 71 4.98 -4.53 2.80
N GLN A 72 6.24 -4.23 3.10
CA GLN A 72 7.35 -4.98 2.52
C GLN A 72 7.30 -6.37 3.17
N PRO A 73 7.05 -7.46 2.42
CA PRO A 73 7.45 -8.75 2.92
C PRO A 73 8.96 -8.66 3.14
N ASP A 74 9.39 -8.91 4.37
CA ASP A 74 10.80 -9.01 4.72
C ASP A 74 11.45 -10.09 3.84
N ARG A 75 11.99 -9.69 2.69
CA ARG A 75 12.73 -10.57 1.78
C ARG A 75 14.17 -10.74 2.23
N SER A 76 14.48 -10.47 3.51
CA SER A 76 15.80 -10.77 4.07
C SER A 76 15.97 -12.27 4.36
N THR A 77 14.91 -13.08 4.31
CA THR A 77 15.00 -14.55 4.43
C THR A 77 14.91 -15.23 3.05
N SER A 78 15.89 -14.95 2.19
CA SER A 78 16.06 -15.64 0.91
C SER A 78 16.78 -16.98 1.05
N THR A 79 16.48 -17.78 2.08
CA THR A 79 17.08 -19.11 2.20
C THR A 79 16.13 -20.10 2.87
N TYR A 80 15.85 -21.20 2.17
CA TYR A 80 15.04 -22.33 2.65
C TYR A 80 15.51 -22.87 4.02
N SER A 81 16.79 -22.68 4.34
CA SER A 81 17.40 -23.09 5.62
C SER A 81 16.83 -22.37 6.84
N ASP A 82 16.47 -21.08 6.75
CA ASP A 82 15.91 -20.31 7.87
C ASP A 82 14.44 -20.71 8.17
N LEU A 83 13.70 -21.13 7.14
CA LEU A 83 12.30 -21.54 7.29
C LEU A 83 12.18 -22.90 8.02
N SER A 84 13.15 -23.79 7.85
CA SER A 84 13.12 -25.12 8.46
C SER A 84 13.30 -25.12 9.97
N GLU A 85 14.12 -24.22 10.53
CA GLU A 85 14.35 -24.16 11.99
C GLU A 85 13.13 -23.66 12.78
N ARG A 86 12.21 -22.94 12.13
CA ARG A 86 11.02 -22.38 12.79
C ARG A 86 9.81 -23.33 12.78
N ILE A 87 9.76 -24.30 11.86
CA ILE A 87 8.67 -25.28 11.78
C ILE A 87 9.01 -26.57 12.54
N TYR A 88 10.29 -26.94 12.61
CA TYR A 88 10.75 -28.06 13.42
C TYR A 88 11.90 -27.63 14.34
N PRO A 89 11.62 -27.09 15.54
CA PRO A 89 12.64 -26.99 16.57
C PRO A 89 12.97 -28.42 17.03
N MET A 90 14.20 -28.89 16.76
CA MET A 90 14.78 -30.03 17.49
C MET A 90 15.30 -29.59 18.85
#